data_AF-A0ABD0QVQ8-F1
#
_entry.id   AF-A0ABD0QVQ8-F1
#
_cell.length_a   1.000
_cell.length_b   1.000
_cell.length_c   1.000
_cell.angle_alpha   90.00
_cell.angle_beta   90.00
_cell.angle_gamma   90.00
#
_symmetry.space_group_name_H-M   'P 1'
#
loop_
_entity.id
_entity.type
_entity.pdbx_description
1 polymer ?
#
loop_
_entity_poly.entity_id
_entity_poly.type
_entity_poly.pdbx_seq_one_letter_code
_entity_poly.pdbx_strand_id
1 'polypeptide(L)' 'RTTPWTPWYPVNVTQMGARQEQRVRYTCRALLADPHDLQLGKRKIETRLCPTSDGAAACETD' A
#
# COMPACT_ATOMS: atom_id res chain seq x y z
N ARG A 1 15.44 -7.25 3.19
CA ARG A 1 15.30 -5.77 3.22
C ARG A 1 13.93 -5.40 2.64
N THR A 2 13.21 -4.45 3.21
CA THR A 2 11.94 -3.95 2.66
C THR A 2 12.16 -2.63 1.95
N THR A 3 11.42 -2.37 0.87
CA THR A 3 11.33 -1.01 0.31
C THR A 3 10.53 -0.13 1.27
N PRO A 4 10.70 1.20 1.21
CA PRO A 4 9.72 2.13 1.76
C PRO A 4 8.32 1.84 1.23
N TRP A 5 7.31 2.32 1.96
CA TRP A 5 5.95 2.37 1.44
C TRP A 5 5.86 3.41 0.32
N THR A 6 5.04 3.15 -0.69
CA THR A 6 4.55 4.21 -1.56
C THR A 6 3.74 5.22 -0.73
N PRO A 7 3.58 6.46 -1.22
CA PRO A 7 2.51 7.33 -0.74
C PRO A 7 1.15 6.63 -0.82
N TRP A 8 0.19 7.14 -0.05
CA TRP A 8 -1.20 6.75 -0.19
C TRP A 8 -1.74 7.27 -1.52
N TYR A 9 -2.44 6.42 -2.26
CA TYR A 9 -3.12 6.79 -3.51
C TYR A 9 -4.59 6.36 -3.48
N PRO A 10 -5.50 7.15 -4.09
CA PRO A 10 -6.91 6.80 -4.16
C PRO A 10 -7.10 5.55 -5.04
N VAL A 11 -8.09 4.72 -4.68
CA VAL A 11 -8.45 3.53 -5.46
C VAL A 11 -9.91 3.58 -5.92
N ASN A 12 -10.18 2.98 -7.08
CA ASN A 12 -11.49 3.04 -7.77
C ASN A 12 -12.62 2.28 -7.04
N VAL A 13 -12.32 1.61 -5.92
CA VAL A 13 -13.32 0.88 -5.14
C VAL A 13 -13.69 1.75 -3.94
N THR A 14 -14.86 2.39 -4.01
CA THR A 14 -15.45 3.08 -2.85
C THR A 14 -16.42 2.12 -2.18
N GLN A 15 -16.18 1.77 -0.91
CA GLN A 15 -17.15 1.01 -0.14
C GLN A 15 -18.20 2.00 0.38
N MET A 16 -19.44 1.88 -0.11
CA MET A 16 -20.57 2.70 0.34
C MET A 16 -20.34 4.22 0.21
N GLY A 17 -19.64 4.66 -0.85
CA GLY A 17 -19.39 6.09 -1.10
C GLY A 17 -18.25 6.72 -0.30
N ALA A 18 -17.57 5.96 0.57
CA ALA A 18 -16.35 6.42 1.25
C ALA A 18 -15.12 6.34 0.33
N ARG A 19 -14.28 7.38 0.35
CA ARG A 19 -12.99 7.38 -0.37
C ARG A 19 -12.09 6.30 0.23
N GLN A 20 -11.53 5.44 -0.62
CA GLN A 20 -10.57 4.43 -0.21
C GLN A 20 -9.19 4.80 -0.77
N GLU A 21 -8.16 4.56 0.02
CA GLU A 21 -6.77 4.73 -0.40
C GLU A 21 -5.96 3.47 -0.13
N GLN A 22 -4.92 3.27 -0.93
CA GLN A 22 -3.98 2.18 -0.75
C GLN A 22 -2.54 2.68 -0.76
N ARG A 23 -1.67 1.87 -0.17
CA ARG A 23 -0.23 1.97 -0.35
C ARG A 23 0.39 0.58 -0.48
N VAL A 24 1.54 0.52 -1.13
CA VAL A 24 2.23 -0.73 -1.45
C VAL A 24 3.67 -0.67 -0.96
N ARG A 25 4.20 -1.81 -0.52
CA ARG A 25 5.65 -2.01 -0.39
C ARG A 25 6.05 -3.40 -0.84
N TYR A 26 7.31 -3.55 -1.20
CA TYR A 26 7.90 -4.82 -1.56
C TYR A 26 8.85 -5.30 -0.45
N THR A 27 8.79 -6.59 -0.19
CA THR A 27 9.75 -7.26 0.69
C THR A 27 10.70 -8.08 -0.16
N CYS A 28 11.94 -7.62 -0.29
CA CYS A 28 13.01 -8.36 -0.93
C CYS A 28 13.71 -9.23 0.12
N ARG A 29 13.55 -10.55 0.02
CA ARG A 29 14.30 -11.51 0.82
C ARG A 29 15.08 -12.40 -0.13
N ALA A 30 16.40 -12.46 0.07
CA ALA A 30 17.22 -13.59 -0.33
C ALA A 30 18.62 -13.49 0.32
N LEU A 31 18.98 -14.51 1.11
CA LEU A 31 20.31 -15.09 1.14
C LEU A 31 20.11 -16.49 0.54
N LEU A 32 20.40 -16.64 -0.75
CA LEU A 32 20.16 -17.88 -1.48
C LEU A 32 21.50 -18.50 -1.86
N ALA A 33 21.57 -19.83 -1.77
CA ALA A 33 22.74 -20.57 -2.25
C ALA A 33 22.78 -20.62 -3.79
N ASP A 34 21.60 -20.65 -4.44
CA ASP A 34 21.44 -20.62 -5.90
C ASP A 34 20.63 -19.37 -6.34
N PRO A 35 21.13 -18.57 -7.30
CA PRO A 35 20.42 -17.43 -7.88
C PRO A 35 19.07 -17.73 -8.55
N HIS A 36 18.81 -18.96 -9.01
CA HIS A 36 17.55 -19.33 -9.67
C HIS A 36 16.38 -19.45 -8.69
N ASP A 37 16.66 -19.54 -7.38
CA ASP A 37 15.64 -19.58 -6.31
C ASP A 37 15.09 -18.19 -5.94
N LEU A 38 15.54 -17.15 -6.66
CA LEU A 38 15.14 -15.78 -6.39
C LEU A 38 13.65 -15.59 -6.68
N GLN A 39 12.83 -15.71 -5.64
CA GLN A 39 11.41 -15.43 -5.72
C GLN A 39 11.18 -13.90 -5.76
N LEU A 40 10.34 -13.46 -6.72
CA LEU A 40 9.91 -12.08 -6.85
C LEU A 40 9.39 -11.54 -5.51
N GLY A 41 9.87 -10.37 -5.10
CA GLY A 41 9.64 -9.81 -3.76
C GLY A 41 8.15 -9.76 -3.40
N LYS A 42 7.80 -10.25 -2.19
CA LYS A 42 6.41 -10.27 -1.73
C LYS A 42 5.86 -8.85 -1.67
N ARG A 43 4.75 -8.59 -2.38
CA ARG A 43 4.00 -7.33 -2.34
C ARG A 43 3.08 -7.30 -1.12
N LYS A 44 3.18 -6.27 -0.29
CA LYS A 44 2.22 -5.97 0.79
C LYS A 44 1.38 -4.77 0.38
N ILE A 45 0.06 -4.85 0.57
CA ILE A 45 -0.89 -3.76 0.35
C ILE A 45 -1.51 -3.39 1.70
N GLU A 46 -1.63 -2.10 1.96
CA GLU A 46 -2.47 -1.57 3.04
C GLU A 46 -3.59 -0.73 2.44
N THR A 47 -4.79 -0.86 2.99
CA THR A 47 -6.00 -0.16 2.55
C THR A 47 -6.56 0.63 3.72
N ARG A 48 -6.96 1.88 3.49
CA ARG A 48 -7.70 2.71 4.46
C ARG A 48 -8.96 3.27 3.84
N LEU A 49 -10.01 3.36 4.65
CA LEU A 49 -11.22 4.12 4.34
C LEU A 49 -11.05 5.51 4.94
N CYS A 50 -11.09 6.54 4.10
CA CYS A 50 -11.10 7.92 4.53
C CYS A 50 -12.55 8.29 4.91
N PRO A 51 -12.77 8.93 6.06
CA PRO A 51 -14.10 9.36 6.44
C PRO A 51 -14.62 10.38 5.43
N THR A 52 -15.87 10.19 5.00
CA THR A 52 -16.64 11.23 4.31
C THR A 52 -17.11 12.18 5.41
N SER A 53 -16.41 13.26 5.71
CA SER A 53 -16.89 14.20 6.73
C SER A 53 -16.92 15.64 6.22
N ASP A 54 -18.04 16.29 6.53
CA ASP A 54 -18.27 17.72 6.45
C ASP A 54 -17.35 18.48 7.45
N GLY A 55 -16.05 18.51 7.16
CA GLY A 55 -15.14 19.48 7.78
C GLY A 55 -13.88 18.97 8.49
N ALA A 56 -13.57 17.67 8.54
CA ALA A 56 -12.32 17.19 9.14
C ALA A 56 -11.40 16.49 8.12
N ALA A 57 -10.24 17.12 7.87
CA ALA A 57 -9.05 16.70 7.12
C ALA A 57 -9.10 15.27 6.54
N ALA A 58 -9.65 15.16 5.32
CA ALA A 58 -9.78 13.90 4.60
C ALA A 58 -8.41 13.45 4.06
N CYS A 59 -7.68 12.68 4.87
CA CYS A 59 -6.46 11.98 4.45
C CYS A 59 -5.46 12.94 3.77
N GLU A 60 -4.82 13.83 4.54
CA GLU A 60 -3.69 14.60 4.00
C GLU A 60 -2.57 13.61 3.63
N THR A 61 -2.30 13.52 2.34
CA THR A 61 -1.08 12.92 1.80
C THR A 61 0.08 13.81 2.20
N ASP A 62 1.03 13.25 2.95
CA ASP A 62 2.38 13.80 3.13
C ASP A 62 3.12 13.87 1.77
#